data_AF-A0A9P0PMG6-F1
#
_entry.id   AF-A0A9P0PMG6-F1
#
_cell.length_a   1.000
_cell.length_b   1.000
_cell.length_c   1.000
_cell.angle_alpha   90.00
_cell.angle_beta   90.00
_cell.angle_gamma   90.00
#
_symmetry.space_group_name_H-M   'P 1'
#
loop_
_entity.id
_entity.type
_entity.pdbx_description
1 polymer ?
#
loop_
_entity_poly.entity_id
_entity_poly.type
_entity_poly.pdbx_seq_one_letter_code
_entity_poly.pdbx_strand_id
1 'polypeptide(L)'
;MSDNQLINHFPNHYEISRKDLLVKNIKRYRRELEKEGNSLAERGDSKYLHLDFIPVTFVLPADYNMFVEEYRKAPQSTWIMKPCGRSQGSGIFLINKLSKLKRWSRESKTPFQQQLTKESYVISKYIDNPLLIGGKKFDLRLYVLVTSFRPLKAYQFRLGFCRFCTVKYDSSVAELDNMYVHLTNVSVQKHGGEYNSLHGGKLSVQNLRYT
;
A
#
# COMPACT_ATOMS: atom_id res chain seq x y z
N MET A 1 -18.27 20.93 -20.81
CA MET A 1 -19.17 19.75 -20.70
C MET A 1 -20.58 20.29 -20.69
N SER A 2 -21.49 19.68 -21.44
CA SER A 2 -22.91 20.05 -21.36
C SER A 2 -23.52 19.48 -20.08
N ASP A 3 -24.61 20.08 -19.60
CA ASP A 3 -25.20 19.79 -18.28
C ASP A 3 -25.70 18.34 -18.11
N ASN A 4 -25.85 17.60 -19.21
CA ASN A 4 -26.32 16.21 -19.22
C ASN A 4 -25.18 15.18 -19.36
N GLN A 5 -23.92 15.60 -19.24
CA GLN A 5 -22.78 14.69 -19.34
C GLN A 5 -22.41 14.12 -17.96
N LEU A 6 -22.27 12.80 -17.91
CA LEU A 6 -21.77 12.08 -16.73
C LEU A 6 -20.42 11.45 -17.05
N ILE A 7 -19.49 11.56 -16.11
CA ILE A 7 -18.19 10.88 -16.15
C ILE A 7 -18.03 10.02 -14.89
N ASN A 8 -17.30 8.92 -15.00
CA ASN A 8 -17.12 7.96 -13.91
C ASN A 8 -15.94 8.26 -12.98
N HIS A 9 -15.32 9.44 -13.11
CA HIS A 9 -14.21 9.88 -12.27
C HIS A 9 -14.36 11.36 -11.92
N PHE A 10 -14.09 11.70 -10.67
CA PHE A 10 -13.93 13.10 -10.30
C PHE A 10 -12.59 13.65 -10.80
N PRO A 11 -12.53 14.95 -11.17
CA PRO A 11 -11.26 15.65 -11.31
C PRO A 11 -10.39 15.43 -10.08
N ASN A 12 -9.08 15.27 -10.28
CA ASN A 12 -8.11 15.06 -9.19
C ASN A 12 -8.32 13.78 -8.35
N HIS A 13 -9.06 12.78 -8.83
CA HIS A 13 -9.21 11.49 -8.11
C HIS A 13 -7.86 10.82 -7.76
N TYR A 14 -6.80 11.15 -8.51
CA TYR A 14 -5.44 10.68 -8.26
C TYR A 14 -4.85 11.12 -6.92
N GLU A 15 -5.41 12.15 -6.26
CA GLU A 15 -4.98 12.61 -4.92
C GLU A 15 -5.10 11.51 -3.84
N ILE A 16 -6.04 10.58 -4.02
CA ILE A 16 -6.23 9.43 -3.10
C ILE A 16 -5.87 8.08 -3.75
N SER A 17 -5.79 8.00 -5.08
CA SER A 17 -5.46 6.75 -5.77
C SER A 17 -3.97 6.57 -6.09
N ARG A 18 -3.18 7.66 -6.16
CA ARG A 18 -1.72 7.59 -6.24
C ARG A 18 -1.10 7.48 -4.85
N LYS A 19 -0.10 6.60 -4.70
CA LYS A 19 0.48 6.24 -3.39
C LYS A 19 1.19 7.41 -2.71
N ASP A 20 1.96 8.18 -3.47
CA ASP A 20 2.67 9.37 -2.99
C ASP A 20 1.70 10.46 -2.52
N LEU A 21 0.67 10.73 -3.33
CA LEU A 21 -0.33 11.76 -3.01
C LEU A 21 -1.20 11.35 -1.83
N LEU A 22 -1.64 10.09 -1.76
CA LEU A 22 -2.38 9.56 -0.61
C LEU A 22 -1.62 9.80 0.69
N VAL A 23 -0.34 9.40 0.75
CA VAL A 23 0.49 9.58 1.95
C VAL A 23 0.67 11.05 2.30
N LYS A 24 0.92 11.93 1.30
CA LYS A 24 1.02 13.37 1.51
C LYS A 24 -0.28 13.97 2.04
N ASN A 25 -1.42 13.55 1.50
CA ASN A 25 -2.74 14.03 1.90
C ASN A 25 -3.12 13.58 3.31
N ILE A 26 -2.86 12.34 3.71
CA ILE A 26 -3.07 11.92 5.11
C ILE A 26 -2.14 12.67 6.08
N LYS A 27 -0.87 12.87 5.72
CA LYS A 27 0.05 13.69 6.55
C LYS A 27 -0.41 15.14 6.66
N ARG A 28 -1.01 15.71 5.63
CA ARG A 28 -1.60 17.06 5.67
C ARG A 28 -2.84 17.07 6.55
N TYR A 29 -3.76 16.13 6.33
CA TYR A 29 -5.02 16.00 7.09
C TYR A 29 -4.78 15.85 8.59
N ARG A 30 -3.86 14.96 9.01
CA ARG A 30 -3.47 14.82 10.42
C ARG A 30 -3.00 16.13 11.04
N ARG A 31 -2.12 16.87 10.35
CA ARG A 31 -1.58 18.16 10.82
C ARG A 31 -2.63 19.27 10.89
N GLU A 32 -3.59 19.28 9.98
CA GLU A 32 -4.72 20.23 10.00
C GLU A 32 -5.60 19.95 11.22
N LEU A 33 -5.98 18.70 11.45
CA LEU A 33 -6.76 18.29 12.61
C LEU A 33 -6.06 18.58 13.95
N GLU A 34 -4.74 18.40 14.02
CA GLU A 34 -3.94 18.77 15.21
C GLU A 34 -4.01 20.27 15.49
N LYS A 35 -3.89 21.12 14.46
CA LYS A 35 -3.98 22.58 14.60
C LYS A 35 -5.38 23.03 15.03
N GLU A 36 -6.40 22.33 14.59
CA GLU A 36 -7.80 22.60 14.93
C GLU A 36 -8.20 22.06 16.31
N GLY A 37 -7.31 21.30 16.98
CA GLY A 37 -7.65 20.63 18.24
C GLY A 37 -8.73 19.56 18.08
N ASN A 38 -8.85 18.96 16.89
CA ASN A 38 -9.88 17.98 16.60
C ASN A 38 -9.59 16.64 17.30
N SER A 39 -10.58 16.08 18.00
CA SER A 39 -10.49 14.78 18.69
C SER A 39 -9.97 13.62 17.83
N LEU A 40 -10.18 13.65 16.51
CA LEU A 40 -9.64 12.62 15.61
C LEU A 40 -8.10 12.60 15.58
N ALA A 41 -7.45 13.73 15.87
CA ALA A 41 -6.01 13.85 15.95
C ALA A 41 -5.44 13.52 17.33
N GLU A 42 -6.25 13.01 18.27
CA GLU A 42 -5.77 12.59 19.59
C GLU A 42 -4.65 11.55 19.48
N ARG A 43 -3.63 11.70 20.32
CA ARG A 43 -2.44 10.84 20.36
C ARG A 43 -2.28 10.19 21.73
N GLY A 44 -2.03 8.88 21.74
CA GLY A 44 -1.55 8.13 22.90
C GLY A 44 -0.02 8.08 22.90
N ASP A 45 0.55 6.88 23.11
CA ASP A 45 2.00 6.58 23.08
C ASP A 45 2.65 6.86 21.70
N SER A 46 2.76 8.14 21.34
CA SER A 46 3.30 8.65 20.08
C SER A 46 2.51 8.29 18.80
N LYS A 47 1.37 7.60 18.91
CA LYS A 47 0.50 7.21 17.79
C LYS A 47 -0.86 7.88 17.86
N TYR A 48 -1.49 8.10 16.70
CA TYR A 48 -2.86 8.60 16.65
C TYR A 48 -3.83 7.50 17.11
N LEU A 49 -4.82 7.83 17.94
CA LEU A 49 -5.81 6.86 18.38
C LEU A 49 -6.76 6.46 17.25
N HIS A 50 -7.21 7.43 16.46
CA HIS A 50 -8.20 7.23 15.39
C HIS A 50 -7.59 7.19 13.99
N LEU A 51 -6.38 7.72 13.83
CA LEU A 51 -5.74 7.88 12.53
C LEU A 51 -4.55 6.93 12.29
N ASP A 52 -4.27 5.95 13.15
CA ASP A 52 -3.16 4.97 12.99
C ASP A 52 -3.52 3.78 12.07
N PHE A 53 -4.10 4.07 10.91
CA PHE A 53 -4.49 3.05 9.91
C PHE A 53 -3.58 3.00 8.68
N ILE A 54 -2.50 3.80 8.65
CA ILE A 54 -1.50 3.81 7.58
C ILE A 54 -0.11 3.58 8.15
N PRO A 55 0.63 2.57 7.65
CA PRO A 55 2.00 2.34 8.08
C PRO A 55 2.89 3.56 7.84
N VAL A 56 3.93 3.71 8.66
CA VAL A 56 4.95 4.74 8.47
C VAL A 56 5.49 4.67 7.04
N THR A 57 5.37 5.77 6.29
CA THR A 57 5.65 5.81 4.86
C THR A 57 6.36 7.10 4.45
N PHE A 58 7.32 6.96 3.54
CA PHE A 58 8.16 8.02 3.00
C PHE A 58 8.15 7.99 1.46
N VAL A 59 8.30 9.14 0.82
CA VAL A 59 8.35 9.27 -0.65
C VAL A 59 9.79 9.49 -1.10
N LEU A 60 10.36 8.52 -1.81
CA LEU A 60 11.73 8.59 -2.33
C LEU A 60 11.78 9.25 -3.73
N PRO A 61 12.84 10.03 -4.02
CA PRO A 61 14.04 10.26 -3.18
C PRO A 61 13.91 11.36 -2.12
N ALA A 62 12.82 12.15 -2.13
CA ALA A 62 12.69 13.35 -1.31
C ALA A 62 12.83 13.11 0.20
N ASP A 63 12.23 12.02 0.70
CA ASP A 63 12.19 11.69 2.12
C ASP A 63 13.31 10.69 2.53
N TYR A 64 14.37 10.52 1.72
CA TYR A 64 15.40 9.49 1.97
C TYR A 64 16.07 9.61 3.35
N ASN A 65 16.47 10.82 3.75
CA ASN A 65 17.13 11.02 5.04
C ASN A 65 16.20 10.71 6.22
N MET A 66 14.94 11.15 6.14
CA MET A 66 13.91 10.84 7.15
C MET A 66 13.67 9.32 7.25
N PHE A 67 13.62 8.62 6.12
CA PHE A 67 13.53 7.17 6.11
C PHE A 67 14.74 6.50 6.78
N VAL A 68 15.96 6.96 6.48
CA VAL A 68 17.19 6.40 7.08
C VAL A 68 17.22 6.59 8.59
N GLU A 69 16.80 7.76 9.09
CA GLU A 69 16.66 8.03 10.52
C GLU A 69 15.65 7.10 11.17
N GLU A 70 14.48 6.93 10.57
CA GLU A 70 13.45 6.02 11.09
C GLU A 70 13.91 4.55 11.08
N TYR A 71 14.56 4.11 9.99
CA TYR A 71 15.11 2.76 9.89
C TYR A 71 16.15 2.47 10.98
N ARG A 72 16.99 3.44 11.33
CA ARG A 72 18.02 3.27 12.37
C ARG A 72 17.44 3.02 13.76
N LYS A 73 16.19 3.40 14.03
CA LYS A 73 15.50 3.08 15.28
C LYS A 73 15.22 1.58 15.44
N ALA A 74 15.06 0.86 14.32
CA ALA A 74 14.84 -0.57 14.28
C ALA A 74 15.48 -1.21 13.02
N PRO A 75 16.81 -1.44 12.99
CA PRO A 75 17.53 -1.87 11.79
C PRO A 75 17.13 -3.24 11.22
N GLN A 76 16.38 -4.04 11.96
CA GLN A 76 15.85 -5.33 11.50
C GLN A 76 14.44 -5.23 10.91
N SER A 77 13.86 -4.02 10.87
CA SER A 77 12.52 -3.81 10.31
C SER A 77 12.51 -4.05 8.80
N THR A 78 11.46 -4.72 8.34
CA THR A 78 11.21 -4.93 6.91
C THR A 78 10.37 -3.77 6.36
N TRP A 79 10.70 -3.33 5.16
CA TRP A 79 10.02 -2.25 4.45
C TRP A 79 9.65 -2.72 3.05
N ILE A 80 8.51 -2.23 2.56
CA ILE A 80 8.02 -2.53 1.21
C ILE A 80 8.18 -1.30 0.32
N MET A 81 8.88 -1.50 -0.79
CA MET A 81 9.11 -0.52 -1.85
C MET A 81 8.02 -0.69 -2.91
N LYS A 82 7.36 0.41 -3.29
CA LYS A 82 6.30 0.39 -4.31
C LYS A 82 6.45 1.58 -5.25
N PRO A 83 6.44 1.38 -6.58
CA PRO A 83 6.46 2.52 -7.51
C PRO A 83 5.17 3.34 -7.38
N CYS A 84 5.29 4.67 -7.42
CA CYS A 84 4.14 5.57 -7.22
C CYS A 84 3.08 5.41 -8.31
N GLY A 85 3.52 5.34 -9.57
CA GLY A 85 2.64 5.31 -10.76
C GLY A 85 2.27 3.92 -11.28
N ARG A 86 2.84 2.83 -10.74
CA ARG A 86 2.53 1.47 -11.21
C ARG A 86 1.41 0.80 -10.40
N SER A 87 0.81 -0.23 -10.99
CA SER A 87 -0.25 -1.04 -10.40
C SER A 87 0.09 -2.54 -10.51
N GLN A 88 -0.84 -3.41 -10.09
CA GLN A 88 -0.74 -4.88 -10.28
C GLN A 88 0.48 -5.55 -9.62
N GLY A 89 1.08 -4.93 -8.61
CA GLY A 89 2.27 -5.49 -7.94
C GLY A 89 3.57 -5.34 -8.72
N SER A 90 3.54 -4.70 -9.90
CA SER A 90 4.74 -4.48 -10.72
C SER A 90 5.74 -3.57 -9.99
N GLY A 91 7.00 -4.00 -9.94
CA GLY A 91 8.10 -3.26 -9.33
C GLY A 91 8.08 -3.20 -7.80
N ILE A 92 7.23 -4.00 -7.14
CA ILE A 92 7.21 -4.09 -5.68
C ILE A 92 8.30 -5.06 -5.21
N PHE A 93 9.02 -4.67 -4.15
CA PHE A 93 9.99 -5.54 -3.50
C PHE A 93 10.12 -5.19 -2.02
N LEU A 94 10.62 -6.14 -1.22
CA LEU A 94 10.92 -5.94 0.20
C LEU A 94 12.39 -5.61 0.40
N ILE A 95 12.66 -4.77 1.40
CA ILE A 95 14.01 -4.51 1.91
C ILE A 95 14.03 -4.69 3.43
N ASN A 96 15.07 -5.36 3.93
CA ASN A 96 15.37 -5.46 5.35
C ASN A 96 16.75 -4.86 5.70
N LYS A 97 17.56 -4.51 4.68
CA LYS A 97 18.90 -3.94 4.80
C LYS A 97 19.04 -2.71 3.92
N LEU A 98 19.62 -1.63 4.45
CA LEU A 98 19.91 -0.41 3.68
C LEU A 98 20.83 -0.65 2.48
N SER A 99 21.71 -1.65 2.55
CA SER A 99 22.59 -2.03 1.43
C SER A 99 21.78 -2.44 0.18
N LYS A 100 20.64 -3.12 0.35
CA LYS A 100 19.75 -3.52 -0.75
C LYS A 100 19.14 -2.30 -1.44
N LEU A 101 18.73 -1.28 -0.67
CA LEU A 101 18.22 -0.01 -1.21
C LEU A 101 19.30 0.76 -1.98
N LYS A 102 20.52 0.83 -1.44
CA LYS A 102 21.66 1.49 -2.12
C LYS A 102 22.03 0.79 -3.42
N ARG A 103 22.03 -0.56 -3.43
CA ARG A 103 22.28 -1.35 -4.64
C ARG A 103 21.24 -1.06 -5.71
N TRP A 104 19.95 -1.16 -5.36
CA TRP A 104 18.84 -0.82 -6.26
C TRP A 104 18.97 0.59 -6.84
N SER A 105 19.31 1.58 -6.00
CA SER A 105 19.49 2.97 -6.42
C SER A 105 20.68 3.19 -7.37
N ARG A 106 21.69 2.30 -7.36
CA ARG A 106 22.83 2.35 -8.29
C ARG A 106 22.48 1.67 -9.62
N GLU A 107 21.84 0.51 -9.56
CA GLU A 107 21.38 -0.25 -10.74
C GLU A 107 20.37 0.57 -11.57
N SER A 108 19.55 1.39 -10.92
CA SER A 108 18.60 2.28 -11.58
C SER A 108 19.22 3.52 -12.26
N LYS A 109 20.56 3.70 -12.22
CA LYS A 109 21.26 4.89 -12.76
C LYS A 109 22.00 4.62 -14.08
N THR A 110 21.63 3.58 -14.83
CA THR A 110 22.26 3.28 -16.13
C THR A 110 22.13 4.47 -17.11
N PRO A 111 23.16 4.75 -17.94
CA PRO A 111 23.28 6.02 -18.68
C PRO A 111 22.12 6.34 -19.64
N PHE A 112 21.47 5.32 -20.19
CA PHE A 112 20.39 5.46 -21.17
C PHE A 112 19.02 5.87 -20.57
N GLN A 113 18.88 5.95 -19.25
CA GLN A 113 17.61 6.29 -18.57
C GLN A 113 17.60 7.66 -17.88
N GLN A 114 18.63 8.49 -18.08
CA GLN A 114 18.76 9.76 -17.36
C GLN A 114 17.72 10.84 -17.76
N GLN A 115 16.99 10.69 -18.86
CA GLN A 115 16.08 11.72 -19.37
C GLN A 115 14.58 11.45 -19.21
N LEU A 116 14.16 10.25 -18.80
CA LEU A 116 12.74 9.91 -18.62
C LEU A 116 12.44 9.70 -17.13
N THR A 117 12.24 10.81 -16.41
CA THR A 117 11.66 10.91 -15.05
C THR A 117 12.10 9.81 -14.06
N LYS A 118 13.02 10.11 -13.13
CA LYS A 118 13.30 9.24 -11.97
C LYS A 118 11.99 8.72 -11.38
N GLU A 119 11.72 7.42 -11.55
CA GLU A 119 10.49 6.82 -11.06
C GLU A 119 10.44 7.00 -9.54
N SER A 120 9.42 7.71 -9.04
CA SER A 120 9.24 7.90 -7.61
C SER A 120 8.71 6.63 -6.97
N TYR A 121 9.18 6.33 -5.77
CA TYR A 121 8.75 5.19 -4.97
C TYR A 121 8.23 5.66 -3.62
N VAL A 122 7.24 4.94 -3.10
CA VAL A 122 6.95 4.97 -1.67
C VAL A 122 7.68 3.82 -0.99
N ILE A 123 8.30 4.12 0.15
CA ILE A 123 8.84 3.14 1.07
C ILE A 123 8.00 3.14 2.34
N SER A 124 7.41 2.00 2.67
CA SER A 124 6.42 1.87 3.75
C SER A 124 6.83 0.75 4.69
N LYS A 125 6.65 0.92 6.00
CA LYS A 125 6.93 -0.13 6.99
C LYS A 125 6.05 -1.34 6.64
N TYR A 126 6.68 -2.49 6.47
CA TYR A 126 5.98 -3.71 6.12
C TYR A 126 5.21 -4.22 7.34
N ILE A 127 3.98 -4.69 7.13
CA ILE A 127 3.19 -5.37 8.16
C ILE A 127 3.64 -6.82 8.15
N ASP A 128 4.57 -7.13 9.06
CA ASP A 128 5.22 -8.43 9.20
C ASP A 128 4.45 -9.44 10.05
N ASN A 129 3.49 -8.96 10.85
CA ASN A 129 2.51 -9.77 11.59
C ASN A 129 1.08 -9.58 11.03
N PRO A 130 0.78 -10.01 9.78
CA PRO A 130 -0.56 -9.92 9.22
C PRO A 130 -1.48 -10.99 9.83
N LEU A 131 -2.79 -10.73 9.84
CA LEU A 131 -3.77 -11.79 10.06
C LEU A 131 -3.66 -12.84 8.95
N LEU A 132 -3.63 -14.11 9.33
CA LEU A 132 -3.54 -15.25 8.43
C LEU A 132 -4.80 -16.12 8.54
N ILE A 133 -5.29 -16.61 7.41
CA ILE A 133 -6.34 -17.65 7.38
C ILE A 133 -5.75 -18.86 6.66
N GLY A 134 -5.80 -20.03 7.32
CA GLY A 134 -5.12 -21.24 6.82
C GLY A 134 -3.60 -21.05 6.66
N GLY A 135 -3.00 -20.14 7.44
CA GLY A 135 -1.58 -19.78 7.34
C GLY A 135 -1.23 -18.92 6.11
N LYS A 136 -2.20 -18.41 5.35
CA LYS A 136 -1.97 -17.60 4.15
C LYS A 136 -2.32 -16.13 4.39
N LYS A 137 -1.47 -15.25 3.88
CA LYS A 137 -1.70 -13.80 3.90
C LYS A 137 -2.80 -13.41 2.93
N PHE A 138 -3.59 -12.41 3.27
CA PHE A 138 -4.62 -11.85 2.39
C PHE A 138 -4.78 -10.35 2.54
N ASP A 139 -5.47 -9.74 1.57
CA ASP A 139 -5.98 -8.37 1.67
C ASP A 139 -7.48 -8.31 1.35
N LEU A 140 -8.16 -7.27 1.82
CA LEU A 140 -9.56 -7.02 1.53
C LEU A 140 -9.72 -6.03 0.37
N ARG A 141 -10.50 -6.42 -0.63
CA ARG A 141 -11.03 -5.51 -1.64
C ARG A 141 -12.45 -5.09 -1.29
N LEU A 142 -12.59 -3.84 -0.89
CA LEU A 142 -13.87 -3.18 -0.66
C LEU A 142 -14.13 -2.16 -1.78
N TYR A 143 -15.42 -1.87 -2.03
CA TYR A 143 -15.85 -0.93 -3.06
C TYR A 143 -16.60 0.24 -2.43
N VAL A 144 -16.23 1.46 -2.80
CA VAL A 144 -16.89 2.70 -2.37
C VAL A 144 -17.26 3.52 -3.60
N LEU A 145 -18.53 3.88 -3.74
CA LEU A 145 -19.04 4.80 -4.75
C LEU A 145 -19.16 6.20 -4.12
N VAL A 146 -18.45 7.18 -4.67
CA VAL A 146 -18.66 8.59 -4.32
C VAL A 146 -19.52 9.20 -5.41
N THR A 147 -20.62 9.86 -5.04
CA THR A 147 -21.51 10.55 -6.00
C THR A 147 -21.47 12.07 -5.89
N SER A 148 -20.97 12.59 -4.76
CA SER A 148 -20.71 14.02 -4.59
C SER A 148 -19.63 14.24 -3.53
N PHE A 149 -18.87 15.33 -3.66
CA PHE A 149 -17.96 15.84 -2.61
C PHE A 149 -18.53 17.07 -1.89
N ARG A 150 -19.63 17.66 -2.42
CA ARG A 150 -20.27 18.87 -1.88
C ARG A 150 -21.80 18.78 -2.05
N PRO A 151 -22.54 18.30 -1.05
CA PRO A 151 -22.05 17.63 0.16
C PRO A 151 -21.41 16.27 -0.15
N LEU A 152 -20.53 15.78 0.72
CA LEU A 152 -19.92 14.45 0.55
C LEU A 152 -21.00 13.36 0.62
N LYS A 153 -21.11 12.55 -0.44
CA LYS A 153 -21.96 11.35 -0.52
C LYS A 153 -21.11 10.16 -0.95
N ALA A 154 -20.83 9.26 -0.02
CA ALA A 154 -20.06 8.05 -0.23
C ALA A 154 -20.85 6.81 0.22
N TYR A 155 -20.89 5.78 -0.63
CA TYR A 155 -21.64 4.55 -0.42
C TYR A 155 -20.68 3.36 -0.46
N GLN A 156 -20.60 2.61 0.63
CA GLN A 156 -19.87 1.36 0.65
C GLN A 156 -20.75 0.25 0.06
N PHE A 157 -20.24 -0.46 -0.93
CA PHE A 157 -20.94 -1.63 -1.47
C PHE A 157 -20.93 -2.77 -0.46
N ARG A 158 -22.04 -3.51 -0.38
CA ARG A 158 -22.22 -4.58 0.62
C ARG A 158 -21.32 -5.79 0.39
N LEU A 159 -20.88 -6.00 -0.85
CA LEU A 159 -20.01 -7.10 -1.22
C LEU A 159 -18.57 -6.62 -1.38
N GLY A 160 -17.65 -7.51 -1.01
CA GLY A 160 -16.21 -7.38 -1.20
C GLY A 160 -15.60 -8.78 -1.18
N PHE A 161 -14.29 -8.85 -1.43
CA PHE A 161 -13.59 -10.14 -1.38
C PHE A 161 -12.18 -10.01 -0.80
N CYS A 162 -11.76 -11.06 -0.14
CA CYS A 162 -10.38 -11.31 0.22
C CYS A 162 -9.60 -11.77 -1.01
N ARG A 163 -8.35 -11.35 -1.14
CA ARG A 163 -7.38 -11.89 -2.10
C ARG A 163 -6.25 -12.54 -1.32
N PHE A 164 -6.09 -13.84 -1.51
CA PHE A 164 -5.10 -14.64 -0.82
C PHE A 164 -3.80 -14.77 -1.61
N CYS A 165 -2.69 -14.85 -0.89
CA CYS A 165 -1.48 -15.48 -1.38
C CYS A 165 -1.72 -16.98 -1.60
N THR A 166 -1.08 -17.59 -2.58
CA THR A 166 -1.18 -19.03 -2.85
C THR A 166 -0.32 -19.84 -1.88
N VAL A 167 0.79 -19.27 -1.41
CA VAL A 167 1.77 -19.87 -0.49
C VAL A 167 1.50 -19.44 0.96
N LYS A 168 1.84 -20.32 1.93
CA LYS A 168 1.80 -19.99 3.36
C LYS A 168 2.73 -18.81 3.65
N TYR A 169 2.32 -17.96 4.58
CA TYR A 169 3.09 -16.82 5.00
C TYR A 169 4.33 -17.26 5.78
N ASP A 170 5.48 -16.74 5.38
CA ASP A 170 6.74 -16.87 6.10
C ASP A 170 7.45 -15.50 6.09
N SER A 171 7.84 -15.01 7.27
CA SER A 171 8.57 -13.76 7.45
C SER A 171 10.09 -13.95 7.50
N SER A 172 10.59 -15.17 7.29
CA SER A 172 12.01 -15.49 7.30
C SER A 172 12.76 -14.70 6.21
N VAL A 173 14.03 -14.41 6.47
CA VAL A 173 14.88 -13.68 5.52
C VAL A 173 15.03 -14.44 4.20
N ALA A 174 14.94 -15.77 4.23
CA ALA A 174 15.01 -16.62 3.06
C ALA A 174 13.83 -16.38 2.10
N GLU A 175 12.64 -16.11 2.63
CA GLU A 175 11.41 -15.93 1.85
C GLU A 175 11.11 -14.47 1.46
N LEU A 176 11.92 -13.49 1.92
CA LEU A 176 11.68 -12.06 1.65
C LEU A 176 11.63 -11.68 0.16
N ASP A 177 12.33 -12.43 -0.69
CA ASP A 177 12.33 -12.24 -2.14
C ASP A 177 11.23 -13.05 -2.85
N ASN A 178 10.55 -13.96 -2.14
CA ASN A 178 9.43 -14.73 -2.66
C ASN A 178 8.13 -13.91 -2.63
N MET A 179 7.84 -13.25 -3.75
CA MET A 179 6.65 -12.40 -3.86
C MET A 179 5.32 -13.17 -3.77
N TYR A 180 5.31 -14.50 -3.96
CA TYR A 180 4.11 -15.30 -3.81
C TYR A 180 3.64 -15.41 -2.36
N VAL A 181 4.57 -15.29 -1.40
CA VAL A 181 4.30 -15.27 0.05
C VAL A 181 3.75 -13.91 0.48
N HIS A 182 4.24 -12.83 -0.14
CA HIS A 182 4.07 -11.47 0.38
C HIS A 182 3.07 -10.59 -0.38
N LEU A 183 2.80 -10.85 -1.67
CA LEU A 183 1.95 -10.02 -2.53
C LEU A 183 0.68 -10.76 -2.97
N THR A 184 -0.47 -10.31 -2.49
CA THR A 184 -1.80 -10.88 -2.78
C THR A 184 -2.36 -10.51 -4.17
N ASN A 185 -1.59 -9.81 -5.01
CA ASN A 185 -2.01 -9.38 -6.33
C ASN A 185 -2.22 -10.60 -7.25
N VAL A 186 -3.41 -10.77 -7.82
CA VAL A 186 -3.72 -11.86 -8.77
C VAL A 186 -2.73 -11.91 -9.94
N SER A 187 -2.27 -10.76 -10.43
CA SER A 187 -1.24 -10.65 -11.47
C SER A 187 0.10 -11.29 -11.09
N VAL A 188 0.44 -11.32 -9.80
CA VAL A 188 1.60 -12.05 -9.27
C VAL A 188 1.20 -13.50 -9.06
N GLN A 189 0.13 -13.73 -8.30
CA GLN A 189 -0.30 -15.05 -7.85
C GLN A 189 -0.61 -16.04 -8.98
N LYS A 190 -1.12 -15.57 -10.14
CA LYS A 190 -1.43 -16.41 -11.31
C LYS A 190 -0.22 -17.15 -11.91
N HIS A 191 0.99 -16.72 -11.57
CA HIS A 191 2.23 -17.35 -12.03
C HIS A 191 2.80 -18.36 -11.02
N GLY A 192 2.19 -18.49 -9.83
CA GLY A 192 2.59 -19.48 -8.84
C GLY A 192 1.99 -20.87 -9.15
N GLY A 193 2.73 -21.94 -8.83
CA GLY A 193 2.30 -23.32 -9.09
C GLY A 193 1.01 -23.71 -8.37
N GLU A 194 0.75 -23.14 -7.19
CA GLU A 194 -0.42 -23.38 -6.35
C GLU A 194 -1.64 -22.50 -6.73
N TYR A 195 -1.62 -21.85 -7.90
CA TYR A 195 -2.71 -20.97 -8.31
C TYR A 195 -3.93 -21.74 -8.80
N ASN A 196 -5.05 -21.56 -8.11
CA ASN A 196 -6.33 -22.07 -8.56
C ASN A 196 -7.03 -21.07 -9.51
N SER A 197 -7.15 -21.43 -10.78
CA SER A 197 -7.77 -20.59 -11.82
C SER A 197 -9.29 -20.45 -11.70
N LEU A 198 -9.97 -21.37 -11.01
CA LEU A 198 -11.44 -21.34 -10.85
C LEU A 198 -11.87 -20.21 -9.91
N HIS A 199 -11.28 -20.14 -8.71
CA HIS A 199 -11.62 -19.09 -7.74
C HIS A 199 -10.59 -17.95 -7.68
N GLY A 200 -9.41 -18.11 -8.31
CA GLY A 200 -8.40 -17.07 -8.46
C GLY A 200 -7.79 -16.57 -7.15
N GLY A 201 -7.82 -17.39 -6.10
CA GLY A 201 -7.40 -16.99 -4.75
C GLY A 201 -8.34 -15.98 -4.07
N LYS A 202 -9.60 -15.89 -4.50
CA LYS A 202 -10.59 -14.97 -3.92
C LYS A 202 -11.57 -15.68 -3.01
N LEU A 203 -11.96 -15.02 -1.92
CA LEU A 203 -13.02 -15.46 -1.01
C LEU A 203 -13.95 -14.28 -0.70
N SER A 204 -15.26 -14.48 -0.69
CA SER A 204 -16.20 -13.41 -0.32
C SER A 204 -15.96 -12.97 1.13
N VAL A 205 -16.07 -11.67 1.41
CA VAL A 205 -15.99 -11.13 2.78
C VAL A 205 -17.08 -11.71 3.68
N GLN A 206 -18.22 -12.12 3.13
CA GLN A 206 -19.29 -12.76 3.89
C GLN A 206 -18.86 -14.12 4.48
N ASN A 207 -17.96 -14.83 3.79
CA ASN A 207 -17.49 -16.14 4.22
C ASN A 207 -16.46 -16.03 5.35
N LEU A 208 -15.87 -14.85 5.58
CA LEU A 208 -14.97 -14.62 6.73
C LEU A 208 -15.67 -14.76 8.08
N ARG A 209 -17.00 -14.63 8.13
CA ARG A 209 -17.76 -14.77 9.38
C ARG A 209 -17.72 -16.19 9.96
N TYR A 210 -17.28 -17.16 9.16
CA TYR A 210 -17.32 -18.60 9.48
C TYR A 210 -15.93 -19.25 9.46
N THR A 211 -14.86 -18.45 9.40
CA THR A 211 -13.45 -18.88 9.43
C THR A 211 -12.78 -18.38 10.68
#